data_AF-A0ABD3FLI7-F1
#
_entry.id   AF-A0ABD3FLI7-F1
#
_cell.length_a   1.000
_cell.length_b   1.000
_cell.length_c   1.000
_cell.angle_alpha   90.00
_cell.angle_beta   90.00
_cell.angle_gamma   90.00
#
_symmetry.space_group_name_H-M   'P 1'
#
loop_
_entity.id
_entity.type
_entity.pdbx_description
1 polymer ?
#
loop_
_entity_poly.entity_id
_entity_poly.type
_entity_poly.pdbx_seq_one_letter_code
_entity_poly.pdbx_strand_id
1 'polypeptide(L)'
;MSQREFERKMEEHIEEMRVTQTIAYFSRTVELCFTDCVHAFRSKKLDDKETSCVNNCAEKFLRHTMRSSVRLQESYADIMQQQQDQQK
;
A
#
# COMPACT_ATOMS: atom_id res chain seq x y z
N MET A 1 -4.51 -20.13 -28.06
CA MET A 1 -4.00 -20.10 -26.68
C MET A 1 -4.84 -21.06 -25.87
N SER A 2 -4.21 -22.09 -25.32
CA SER A 2 -4.86 -23.00 -24.37
C SER A 2 -5.22 -22.22 -23.10
N GLN A 3 -6.37 -22.51 -22.49
CA GLN A 3 -6.82 -21.90 -21.23
C GLN A 3 -5.72 -21.92 -20.14
N ARG A 4 -4.94 -23.00 -20.09
CA ARG A 4 -3.81 -23.17 -19.17
C ARG A 4 -2.62 -22.26 -19.47
N GLU A 5 -2.36 -21.97 -20.75
CA GLU A 5 -1.28 -21.05 -21.13
C GLU A 5 -1.61 -19.61 -20.73
N PHE A 6 -2.90 -19.24 -20.76
CA PHE A 6 -3.37 -17.93 -20.30
C PHE A 6 -3.25 -17.78 -18.79
N GLU A 7 -3.71 -18.78 -18.03
CA GLU A 7 -3.58 -18.81 -16.55
C GLU A 7 -2.12 -18.69 -16.11
N ARG A 8 -1.20 -19.46 -16.72
CA ARG A 8 0.23 -19.38 -16.40
C ARG A 8 0.82 -18.01 -16.68
N LYS A 9 0.52 -17.42 -17.84
CA LYS A 9 0.99 -16.07 -18.19
C LYS A 9 0.41 -15.00 -17.26
N MET A 10 -0.83 -15.16 -16.82
CA MET A 10 -1.45 -14.26 -15.85
C MET A 10 -0.77 -14.35 -14.48
N GLU A 11 -0.45 -15.56 -14.01
CA GLU A 11 0.24 -15.77 -12.74
C GLU A 11 1.67 -15.17 -12.76
N GLU A 12 2.41 -15.41 -13.85
CA GLU A 12 3.72 -14.78 -14.08
C GLU A 12 3.62 -13.25 -14.04
N HIS A 13 2.62 -12.67 -14.71
CA HIS A 13 2.42 -11.22 -14.74
C HIS A 13 2.00 -10.64 -13.38
N ILE A 14 1.19 -11.36 -12.60
CA ILE A 14 0.81 -10.95 -11.24
C ILE A 14 2.04 -10.88 -10.34
N GLU A 15 2.97 -11.83 -10.48
CA GLU A 15 4.19 -11.85 -9.67
C GLU A 15 5.13 -10.69 -10.00
N GLU A 16 5.29 -10.35 -11.28
CA GLU A 16 6.03 -9.15 -11.70
C GLU A 16 5.40 -7.87 -11.13
N MET A 17 4.08 -7.78 -11.18
CA MET A 17 3.33 -6.64 -10.63
C MET A 17 3.51 -6.50 -9.12
N ARG A 18 3.56 -7.62 -8.37
CA ARG A 18 3.79 -7.60 -6.91
C ARG A 18 5.11 -6.93 -6.54
N VAL A 19 6.19 -7.22 -7.27
CA VAL A 19 7.50 -6.62 -7.01
C VAL A 19 7.45 -5.10 -7.21
N THR A 20 6.88 -4.67 -8.33
CA THR A 20 6.76 -3.24 -8.67
C THR A 20 5.93 -2.48 -7.63
N GLN A 21 4.80 -3.05 -7.22
CA GLN A 21 3.94 -2.45 -6.19
C GLN A 21 4.63 -2.36 -4.84
N THR A 22 5.40 -3.38 -4.48
CA THR A 22 6.18 -3.40 -3.23
C THR A 22 7.18 -2.26 -3.19
N ILE A 23 7.92 -2.03 -4.29
CA ILE A 23 8.88 -0.92 -4.38
C ILE A 23 8.18 0.43 -4.26
N ALA A 24 7.08 0.62 -5.00
CA ALA A 24 6.30 1.87 -4.93
C ALA A 24 5.78 2.14 -3.51
N TYR A 25 5.33 1.10 -2.81
CA TYR A 25 4.89 1.18 -1.43
C TYR A 25 6.02 1.60 -0.48
N PHE A 26 7.22 1.02 -0.63
CA PHE A 26 8.39 1.41 0.16
C PHE A 26 8.78 2.86 -0.10
N SER A 27 8.86 3.30 -1.36
CA SER A 27 9.20 4.68 -1.71
C SER A 27 8.21 5.67 -1.10
N ARG A 28 6.91 5.37 -1.16
CA ARG A 28 5.88 6.23 -0.57
C ARG A 28 5.97 6.30 0.95
N THR A 29 6.27 5.18 1.61
CA THR A 29 6.45 5.15 3.07
C THR A 29 7.62 6.03 3.50
N VAL A 30 8.74 5.95 2.78
CA VAL A 30 9.94 6.75 3.04
C VAL A 30 9.66 8.24 2.85
N GLU A 31 9.02 8.62 1.75
CA GLU A 31 8.65 10.02 1.47
C GLU A 31 7.77 10.62 2.58
N LEU A 32 6.73 9.89 2.97
CA LEU A 32 5.78 10.33 3.99
C LEU A 32 6.45 10.48 5.36
N CYS A 33 7.20 9.47 5.80
CA CYS A 33 7.84 9.53 7.11
C CYS A 33 8.98 10.53 7.16
N PHE A 34 9.71 10.76 6.05
CA PHE A 34 10.71 11.82 5.99
C PHE A 34 10.04 13.20 6.13
N THR A 35 8.95 13.44 5.39
CA THR A 35 8.22 14.71 5.40
C THR A 35 7.62 15.02 6.77
N ASP A 36 7.05 14.00 7.44
CA ASP A 36 6.32 14.18 8.70
C ASP A 36 7.22 14.15 9.95
N CYS A 37 8.39 13.52 9.89
CA CYS A 37 9.24 13.32 11.07
C CYS A 37 10.59 14.05 11.04
N VAL A 38 11.12 14.40 9.87
CA VAL A 38 12.45 15.01 9.76
C VAL A 38 12.30 16.51 9.48
N HIS A 39 12.56 17.30 10.50
CA HIS A 39 12.38 18.76 10.43
C HIS A 39 13.66 19.53 10.79
N ALA A 40 14.61 18.89 11.50
CA ALA A 40 15.79 19.55 12.02
C ALA A 40 17.05 19.23 11.19
N PHE A 41 17.39 20.10 10.24
CA PHE A 41 18.57 19.93 9.38
C PHE A 41 19.87 20.47 10.02
N ARG A 42 20.08 20.19 11.31
CA ARG A 42 21.27 20.65 12.08
C ARG A 42 22.44 19.68 11.99
N SER A 43 22.19 18.42 11.68
CA SER A 43 23.18 17.35 11.63
C SER A 43 22.91 16.41 10.46
N LYS A 44 23.91 15.62 10.06
CA LYS A 44 23.76 14.57 9.02
C LYS A 44 23.10 13.30 9.56
N LYS A 45 22.90 13.20 10.88
CA LYS A 45 22.31 12.06 11.56
C LYS A 45 20.92 12.46 12.08
N LEU A 46 20.03 11.48 12.12
CA LEU A 46 18.73 11.64 12.77
C LEU A 46 18.92 11.69 14.28
N ASP A 47 18.18 12.58 14.93
CA ASP A 47 18.09 12.61 16.39
C ASP A 47 17.23 11.43 16.90
N ASP A 48 17.34 11.08 18.18
CA ASP A 48 16.57 9.98 18.78
C ASP A 48 15.05 10.17 18.63
N LYS A 49 14.59 11.43 18.67
CA LYS A 49 13.17 11.79 18.48
C LYS A 49 12.71 11.55 17.04
N GLU A 50 13.51 11.95 16.06
CA GLU A 50 13.19 11.74 14.64
C GLU A 50 13.21 10.24 14.32
N THR A 51 14.19 9.51 14.87
CA THR A 51 14.29 8.05 14.73
C THR A 51 13.06 7.34 15.31
N SER A 52 12.62 7.71 16.52
CA SER A 52 11.40 7.17 17.11
C SER A 52 10.15 7.51 16.29
N CYS A 53 10.05 8.74 15.78
CA CYS A 53 8.94 9.16 14.92
C CYS A 53 8.88 8.35 13.63
N VAL A 54 10.00 8.17 12.92
CA VAL A 54 10.06 7.41 11.66
C VAL A 54 9.62 5.95 11.86
N ASN A 55 10.05 5.31 12.95
CA ASN A 55 9.63 3.94 13.27
C ASN A 55 8.11 3.85 13.51
N ASN A 56 7.56 4.76 14.31
CA ASN A 56 6.11 4.81 14.57
C ASN A 56 5.32 5.15 13.31
N CYS A 57 5.84 6.04 12.46
CA CYS A 57 5.24 6.41 11.19
C CYS A 57 5.14 5.22 10.25
N ALA A 58 6.24 4.48 10.06
CA ALA A 58 6.27 3.31 9.19
C ALA A 58 5.29 2.23 9.67
N GLU A 59 5.29 1.91 10.97
CA GLU A 59 4.35 0.94 11.54
C GLU A 59 2.89 1.40 11.36
N LYS A 60 2.60 2.66 11.68
CA LYS A 60 1.26 3.23 11.58
C LYS A 60 0.76 3.22 10.13
N PHE A 61 1.61 3.59 9.18
CA PHE A 61 1.27 3.59 7.76
C PHE A 61 0.95 2.17 7.28
N LEU A 62 1.81 1.19 7.57
CA LEU A 62 1.57 -0.23 7.26
C LEU A 62 0.24 -0.75 7.82
N ARG A 63 0.00 -0.55 9.11
CA ARG A 63 -1.25 -0.98 9.76
C ARG A 63 -2.46 -0.27 9.17
N HIS A 64 -2.34 1.03 8.88
CA HIS A 64 -3.40 1.80 8.28
C HIS A 64 -3.73 1.31 6.87
N THR A 65 -2.72 1.11 6.03
CA THR A 65 -2.90 0.61 4.66
C THR A 65 -3.59 -0.75 4.67
N MET A 66 -3.13 -1.71 5.47
CA MET A 66 -3.76 -3.03 5.60
C MET A 66 -5.21 -2.95 6.11
N ARG A 67 -5.47 -2.07 7.09
CA ARG A 67 -6.84 -1.90 7.60
C ARG A 67 -7.75 -1.26 6.57
N SER A 68 -7.26 -0.24 5.87
CA SER A 68 -8.01 0.47 4.84
C SER A 68 -8.33 -0.43 3.65
N SER A 69 -7.41 -1.32 3.24
CA SER A 69 -7.64 -2.23 2.12
C SER A 69 -8.79 -3.20 2.39
N VAL A 70 -8.89 -3.74 3.62
CA VAL A 70 -10.02 -4.60 4.02
C VAL A 70 -11.35 -3.86 3.93
N ARG A 71 -11.41 -2.63 4.44
CA ARG A 71 -12.64 -1.82 4.41
C ARG A 71 -13.01 -1.37 3.00
N LEU A 72 -12.02 -1.09 2.15
CA LEU A 72 -12.27 -0.81 0.74
C LEU A 72 -12.88 -2.02 0.04
N GLN A 73 -12.36 -3.23 0.29
CA GLN A 73 -12.91 -4.44 -0.29
C GLN A 73 -14.37 -4.70 0.14
N GLU A 74 -14.69 -4.46 1.42
CA GLU A 74 -16.07 -4.49 1.92
C GLU A 74 -16.96 -3.49 1.15
N SER A 75 -16.52 -2.22 1.05
CA SER A 75 -17.24 -1.17 0.33
C SER A 75 -17.49 -1.49 -1.15
N TYR A 76 -16.49 -2.07 -1.84
CA TYR A 76 -16.66 -2.49 -3.23
C TYR A 76 -17.74 -3.57 -3.40
N ALA A 77 -17.86 -4.50 -2.45
CA ALA A 77 -18.91 -5.53 -2.49
C ALA A 77 -20.31 -4.91 -2.34
N ASP A 78 -20.47 -3.97 -1.40
CA ASP A 78 -21.74 -3.27 -1.17
C ASP A 78 -22.18 -2.45 -2.40
N ILE A 79 -21.25 -1.72 -3.02
CA ILE A 79 -21.52 -0.94 -4.23
C ILE A 79 -21.98 -1.84 -5.38
N MET A 80 -21.34 -3.00 -5.55
CA MET A 80 -21.71 -3.97 -6.60
C MET A 80 -23.11 -4.54 -6.38
N GLN A 81 -23.52 -4.78 -5.13
CA GLN A 81 -24.89 -5.21 -4.81
C GLN A 81 -25.92 -4.13 -5.11
N GLN A 82 -25.65 -2.88 -4.71
CA GLN A 82 -26.55 -1.75 -4.99
C GLN A 82 -26.77 -1.54 -6.49
N GLN A 83 -25.74 -1.74 -7.32
CA GLN A 83 -25.87 -1.64 -8.78
C GLN A 83 -26.75 -2.75 -9.37
N GLN A 84 -26.73 -3.96 -8.79
CA GLN A 84 -27.59 -5.06 -9.22
C GLN A 84 -29.06 -4.82 -8.84
N ASP A 85 -29.29 -4.21 -7.68
CA ASP A 85 -30.65 -3.88 -7.23
C ASP A 85 -31.26 -2.71 -8.02
N GLN A 86 -30.45 -1.76 -8.51
CA GLN A 86 -30.91 -0.68 -9.40
C GLN A 86 -31.23 -1.15 -10.83
N GLN A 87 -30.76 -2.33 -11.25
CA GLN A 87 -31.10 -2.91 -12.56
C GLN A 87 -32.40 -3.74 -12.56
N LYS A 88 -33.07 -3.87 -11.41
CA LYS A 88 -34.42 -4.44 -11.29
C LYS A 88 -35.47 -3.35 -11.21
#